data_AF-A0A523DCR0-F1
#
_entry.id   AF-A0A523DCR0-F1
#
_cell.length_a   1.000
_cell.length_b   1.000
_cell.length_c   1.000
_cell.angle_alpha   90.00
_cell.angle_beta   90.00
_cell.angle_gamma   90.00
#
_symmetry.space_group_name_H-M   'P 1'
#
loop_
_entity.id
_entity.type
_entity.pdbx_description
1 polymer ?
#
loop_
_entity_poly.entity_id
_entity_poly.type
_entity_poly.pdbx_seq_one_letter_code
_entity_poly.pdbx_strand_id
1 'polypeptide(L)'
;MLRLWMGRARGRWDGDTLVVETTTFTDKSAIRGHAHSDALTVTERFTRVDADALEYEAVVNDPETWVTSWTAAIGLSRDDDYQMFEYACHERNS
;
A
#
# COMPACT_ATOMS: atom_id res chain seq x y z
N MET A 1 3.89 -21.78 3.36
CA MET A 1 3.02 -20.65 2.94
C MET A 1 3.60 -20.09 1.64
N LEU A 2 2.79 -19.79 0.62
CA LEU A 2 3.28 -19.15 -0.61
C LEU A 2 3.53 -17.66 -0.35
N ARG A 3 4.72 -17.15 -0.70
CA ARG A 3 5.05 -15.71 -0.63
C ARG A 3 4.69 -15.03 -1.94
N LEU A 4 4.17 -13.80 -1.87
CA LEU A 4 3.62 -13.07 -3.02
C LEU A 4 4.39 -11.77 -3.25
N TRP A 5 4.57 -11.38 -4.51
CA TRP A 5 5.24 -10.13 -4.89
C TRP A 5 4.53 -8.89 -4.34
N MET A 6 3.20 -8.89 -4.34
CA MET A 6 2.37 -7.80 -3.82
C MET A 6 1.74 -8.13 -2.46
N GLY A 7 2.20 -9.21 -1.82
CA GLY A 7 1.62 -9.70 -0.58
C GLY A 7 0.16 -10.17 -0.75
N ARG A 8 -0.51 -10.35 0.39
CA ARG A 8 -1.92 -10.71 0.50
C ARG A 8 -2.65 -9.66 1.33
N ALA A 9 -3.48 -8.87 0.67
CA ALA A 9 -4.27 -7.82 1.30
C ALA A 9 -5.57 -8.37 1.92
N ARG A 10 -5.95 -7.82 3.08
CA ARG A 10 -7.26 -8.00 3.72
C ARG A 10 -7.76 -6.67 4.25
N GLY A 11 -8.95 -6.27 3.81
CA GLY A 11 -9.59 -5.03 4.21
C GLY A 11 -10.67 -5.24 5.28
N ARG A 12 -10.81 -4.27 6.18
CA ARG A 12 -11.97 -4.11 7.07
C ARG A 12 -12.33 -2.64 7.21
N TRP A 13 -13.60 -2.37 7.47
CA TRP A 13 -14.06 -1.03 7.81
C TRP A 13 -13.90 -0.75 9.31
N ASP A 14 -13.56 0.49 9.64
CA ASP A 14 -13.44 1.05 10.98
C ASP A 14 -14.09 2.44 10.95
N GLY A 15 -15.41 2.49 11.17
CA GLY A 15 -16.20 3.68 10.85
C GLY A 15 -16.10 4.03 9.37
N ASP A 16 -15.68 5.27 9.08
CA ASP A 16 -15.50 5.79 7.72
C ASP A 16 -14.09 5.52 7.14
N THR A 17 -13.25 4.77 7.86
CA THR A 17 -11.92 4.37 7.38
C THR A 17 -11.93 2.93 6.86
N LEU A 18 -11.46 2.73 5.64
CA LEU A 18 -11.05 1.40 5.17
C LEU A 18 -9.63 1.13 5.65
N VAL A 19 -9.46 0.10 6.47
CA VAL A 19 -8.14 -0.36 6.94
C VAL A 19 -7.77 -1.62 6.17
N VAL A 20 -6.66 -1.58 5.45
CA VAL A 20 -6.14 -2.71 4.66
C VAL A 20 -4.81 -3.15 5.27
N GLU A 21 -4.73 -4.41 5.68
CA GLU A 21 -3.48 -5.03 6.09
C GLU A 21 -2.99 -5.95 4.96
N THR A 22 -1.76 -5.73 4.54
CA THR A 22 -1.07 -6.57 3.56
C THR A 22 0.12 -7.25 4.23
N THR A 23 0.19 -8.57 4.11
CA THR A 23 1.26 -9.41 4.67
C THR A 23 1.74 -10.43 3.63
N THR A 24 2.62 -11.37 4.02
CA THR A 24 3.03 -12.50 3.16
C THR A 24 3.78 -12.05 1.90
N PHE A 25 4.56 -10.98 2.01
CA PHE A 25 5.43 -10.53 0.93
C PHE A 25 6.58 -11.52 0.69
N THR A 26 7.14 -11.48 -0.52
CA THR A 26 8.47 -12.01 -0.80
C THR A 26 9.53 -10.97 -0.43
N ASP A 27 10.72 -11.42 -0.07
CA ASP A 27 11.94 -10.61 0.12
C ASP A 27 12.67 -10.23 -1.19
N LYS A 28 12.05 -10.54 -2.34
CA LYS A 28 12.65 -10.36 -3.68
C LYS A 28 12.16 -9.10 -4.39
N SER A 29 11.39 -8.27 -3.69
CA SER A 29 10.86 -7.00 -4.16
C SER A 29 11.44 -5.84 -3.37
N ALA A 30 11.08 -4.63 -3.78
CA ALA A 30 11.40 -3.41 -3.07
C ALA A 30 10.14 -2.58 -2.88
N ILE A 31 9.99 -1.95 -1.71
CA ILE A 31 8.96 -0.97 -1.44
C ILE A 31 9.58 0.42 -1.53
N ARG A 32 9.07 1.25 -2.47
CA ARG A 32 9.64 2.58 -2.77
C ARG A 32 11.16 2.56 -3.03
N GLY A 33 11.67 1.50 -3.65
CA GLY A 33 13.10 1.35 -3.96
C GLY A 33 13.96 0.84 -2.80
N HIS A 34 13.37 0.53 -1.64
CA HIS A 34 14.07 -0.08 -0.51
C HIS A 34 13.79 -1.58 -0.45
N ALA A 35 14.84 -2.38 -0.31
CA ALA A 35 14.72 -3.80 0.01
C ALA A 35 13.96 -3.97 1.33
N HIS A 36 13.25 -5.09 1.46
CA HIS A 36 12.54 -5.47 2.67
C HIS A 36 12.63 -6.97 2.86
N SER A 37 12.40 -7.42 4.08
CA SER A 37 12.34 -8.82 4.44
C SER A 37 10.97 -9.40 4.10
N ASP A 38 10.86 -10.69 4.37
CA ASP A 38 9.62 -11.43 4.22
C ASP A 38 8.68 -11.31 5.45
N ALA A 39 9.15 -10.60 6.49
CA ALA A 39 8.41 -10.19 7.68
C ALA A 39 7.68 -8.83 7.50
N LEU A 40 7.83 -8.20 6.32
CA LEU A 40 7.14 -6.97 5.97
C LEU A 40 5.62 -7.09 6.19
N THR A 41 5.07 -6.09 6.87
CA THR A 41 3.63 -5.82 6.98
C THR A 41 3.38 -4.37 6.61
N VAL A 42 2.35 -4.14 5.80
CA VAL A 42 1.89 -2.80 5.42
C VAL A 42 0.45 -2.64 5.87
N THR A 43 0.18 -1.60 6.66
CA THR A 43 -1.18 -1.24 7.07
C THR A 43 -1.55 0.09 6.43
N GLU A 44 -2.51 0.06 5.51
CA GLU A 44 -3.02 1.23 4.81
C GLU A 44 -4.37 1.64 5.41
N ARG A 45 -4.57 2.94 5.60
CA ARG A 45 -5.81 3.55 6.06
C ARG A 45 -6.28 4.55 5.01
N PHE A 46 -7.49 4.37 4.52
CA PHE A 46 -8.16 5.28 3.61
C PHE A 46 -9.35 5.89 4.33
N THR A 47 -9.25 7.16 4.70
CA THR A 47 -10.28 7.87 5.47
C THR A 47 -10.90 8.96 4.63
N ARG A 48 -12.21 8.91 4.41
CA ARG A 48 -12.93 10.01 3.76
C ARG A 48 -13.08 11.15 4.78
N VAL A 49 -12.42 12.29 4.53
CA VAL A 49 -12.46 13.45 5.43
C VAL A 49 -13.42 14.53 4.96
N ASP A 50 -13.81 14.51 3.68
CA ASP A 50 -14.88 15.35 3.12
C ASP A 50 -15.50 14.66 1.89
N ALA A 51 -16.50 15.28 1.26
CA ALA A 51 -17.09 14.85 0.00
C ALA A 51 -16.04 14.67 -1.11
N ASP A 52 -15.03 15.56 -1.12
CA ASP A 52 -14.02 15.67 -2.17
C ASP A 52 -12.59 15.38 -1.68
N ALA A 53 -12.41 14.86 -0.47
CA ALA A 53 -11.10 14.62 0.12
C ALA A 53 -11.00 13.25 0.82
N LEU A 54 -9.90 12.54 0.54
CA LEU A 54 -9.51 11.29 1.15
C LEU A 54 -8.12 11.43 1.75
N GLU A 55 -7.97 11.09 3.02
CA GLU A 55 -6.66 10.91 3.64
C GLU A 55 -6.21 9.46 3.47
N TYR A 56 -5.02 9.30 2.88
CA TYR A 56 -4.33 8.03 2.79
C TYR A 56 -3.13 8.02 3.73
N GLU A 57 -3.05 7.00 4.59
CA GLU A 57 -1.90 6.73 5.44
C GLU A 57 -1.45 5.29 5.24
N ALA A 58 -0.14 5.06 5.15
CA ALA A 58 0.46 3.73 5.12
C ALA A 58 1.55 3.63 6.19
N VAL A 59 1.37 2.71 7.13
CA VAL A 59 2.39 2.32 8.10
C VAL A 59 3.10 1.09 7.56
N VAL A 60 4.42 1.20 7.43
CA VAL A 60 5.29 0.13 6.95
C VAL A 60 6.12 -0.39 8.11
N ASN A 61 5.97 -1.67 8.41
CA ASN A 61 6.65 -2.34 9.50
C ASN A 61 7.43 -3.55 8.98
N ASP A 62 8.73 -3.53 9.18
CA ASP A 62 9.62 -4.65 8.90
C ASP A 62 10.77 -4.62 9.93
N PRO A 63 10.65 -5.38 11.03
CA PRO A 63 11.63 -5.36 12.11
C PRO A 63 12.97 -6.03 11.75
N GLU A 64 13.03 -6.79 10.66
CA GLU A 64 14.28 -7.42 10.19
C GLU A 64 15.10 -6.45 9.33
N THR A 65 14.45 -5.50 8.67
CA THR A 65 15.12 -4.48 7.84
C THR A 65 15.30 -3.15 8.57
N TRP A 66 14.30 -2.70 9.35
CA TRP A 66 14.28 -1.40 9.99
C TRP A 66 14.04 -1.49 11.50
N VAL A 67 14.76 -0.66 12.26
CA VAL A 67 14.64 -0.54 13.73
C VAL A 67 13.30 0.06 14.20
N THR A 68 12.56 0.70 13.31
CA THR A 68 11.27 1.33 13.62
C THR A 68 10.41 1.39 12.36
N SER A 69 9.10 1.23 12.55
CA SER A 69 8.11 1.42 11.49
C SER A 69 8.09 2.87 11.04
N TRP A 70 7.83 3.10 9.76
CA TRP A 70 7.69 4.44 9.21
C TRP A 70 6.32 4.62 8.56
N THR A 71 5.87 5.87 8.49
CA THR A 71 4.55 6.23 7.98
C THR A 71 4.70 7.14 6.77
N ALA A 72 3.92 6.86 5.73
CA ALA A 72 3.69 7.78 4.61
C ALA A 72 2.22 8.23 4.63
N ALA A 73 1.98 9.54 4.50
CA ALA A 73 0.64 10.10 4.45
C ALA A 73 0.49 11.03 3.24
N ILE A 74 -0.65 10.94 2.56
CA ILE A 74 -0.96 11.72 1.37
C ILE A 74 -2.44 12.13 1.43
N GLY A 75 -2.70 13.43 1.28
CA GLY A 75 -4.04 13.94 1.02
C GLY A 75 -4.38 13.78 -0.46
N LEU A 76 -5.49 13.12 -0.76
CA LEU A 76 -5.98 12.89 -2.11
C LEU A 76 -7.25 13.71 -2.31
N SER A 77 -7.24 14.57 -3.33
CA SER A 77 -8.42 15.31 -3.76
C SER A 77 -9.18 14.53 -4.82
N ARG A 78 -10.50 14.63 -4.80
CA ARG A 78 -11.37 14.12 -5.85
C ARG A 78 -11.08 14.87 -7.15
N ASP A 79 -10.87 14.10 -8.20
CA ASP A 79 -10.73 14.59 -9.57
C ASP A 79 -11.73 13.80 -10.43
N ASP A 80 -12.80 14.48 -10.83
CA ASP A 80 -13.89 13.87 -11.62
C ASP A 80 -13.53 13.71 -13.10
N ASP A 81 -12.49 14.40 -13.57
CA ASP A 81 -11.93 14.26 -14.91
C ASP A 81 -10.81 13.20 -14.94
N TYR A 82 -10.38 12.68 -13.78
CA TYR A 82 -9.39 11.63 -13.70
C TYR A 82 -9.88 10.35 -14.37
N GLN A 83 -9.21 10.01 -15.48
CA GLN A 83 -9.42 8.74 -16.15
C GLN A 83 -8.39 7.74 -15.62
N MET A 84 -8.88 6.64 -15.05
CA MET A 84 -8.06 5.44 -14.85
C MET A 84 -7.72 4.86 -16.21
N PHE A 85 -6.61 5.30 -16.79
CA PHE A 85 -6.05 4.66 -17.95
C PHE A 85 -5.58 3.26 -17.55
N GLU A 86 -5.81 2.29 -18.43
CA GLU A 86 -5.24 0.96 -18.25
C GLU A 86 -3.73 1.10 -18.11
N TYR A 87 -3.19 0.68 -16.97
CA TYR A 87 -1.75 0.61 -16.77
C TYR A 87 -1.23 -0.57 -17.58
N ALA A 88 -1.07 -0.38 -18.89
CA ALA A 88 -0.44 -1.32 -19.80
C ALA A 88 1.09 -1.29 -19.62
N CYS A 89 1.60 -1.47 -18.40
CA CYS A 89 2.92 -2.08 -18.23
C CYS A 89 2.73 -3.59 -18.12
N HIS A 90 2.32 -4.19 -19.23
CA HIS A 90 2.75 -5.52 -19.61
C HIS A 90 3.03 -5.48 -21.13
N GLU A 91 4.24 -5.92 -21.47
CA GLU A 91 4.69 -6.32 -22.81
C GLU A 91 5.24 -5.24 -23.76
N ARG A 92 6.40 -4.65 -23.40
CA ARG A 92 7.54 -4.60 -24.34
C ARG A 92 8.90 -4.38 -23.64
N ASN A 93 9.47 -5.46 -23.10
CA ASN A 93 10.94 -5.58 -23.05
C ASN A 93 11.31 -6.50 -24.23
N SER A 94 11.83 -5.92 -25.30
CA SER A 94 12.54 -6.63 -26.37
C SER A 94 14.04 -6.51 -26.11
#